data_AF-A0A8R1IHV7-F1
#
_entry.id   AF-A0A8R1IHV7-F1
#
_cell.length_a   1.000
_cell.length_b   1.000
_cell.length_c   1.000
_cell.angle_alpha   90.00
_cell.angle_beta   90.00
_cell.angle_gamma   90.00
#
_symmetry.space_group_name_H-M   'P 1'
#
loop_
_entity.id
_entity.type
_entity.pdbx_description
1 polymer ?
#
loop_
_entity_poly.entity_id
_entity_poly.type
_entity_poly.pdbx_seq_one_letter_code
_entity_poly.pdbx_strand_id
1 'polypeptide(L)'
;MELAKKINTSQPEVRAATDYEWERFFYFNETMETFFSEIKDLPSNFSIEKQNLESFGLALSHLDNVHFPNIPFHRIAESLIDLKSTVIGKSREISSVEESFEKLRDLQYAVIRKEKVLSTKLQQADLFYHCYFVGKKEYQSTW
;
A
#
# COMPACT_ATOMS: atom_id res chain seq x y z
N MET A 1 -0.80 13.10 -14.65
CA MET A 1 -1.32 14.33 -15.28
C MET A 1 -1.47 14.25 -16.80
N GLU A 2 -0.61 13.55 -17.56
CA GLU A 2 -0.71 13.54 -19.03
C GLU A 2 -1.93 12.77 -19.57
N LEU A 3 -2.25 11.57 -19.05
CA LEU A 3 -3.45 10.82 -19.45
C LEU A 3 -4.75 11.61 -19.19
N ALA A 4 -4.81 12.25 -18.03
CA ALA A 4 -5.87 13.15 -17.63
C ALA A 4 -6.13 14.29 -18.63
N LYS A 5 -5.07 15.02 -19.04
CA LYS A 5 -5.16 16.07 -20.06
C LYS A 5 -5.64 15.49 -21.40
N LYS A 6 -5.16 14.30 -21.76
CA LYS A 6 -5.55 13.60 -22.98
C LYS A 6 -7.03 13.23 -23.00
N ILE A 7 -7.57 12.72 -21.89
CA ILE A 7 -9.00 12.40 -21.76
C ILE A 7 -9.84 13.67 -21.89
N ASN A 8 -9.49 14.75 -21.17
CA ASN A 8 -10.25 16.00 -21.20
C ASN A 8 -10.32 16.64 -22.59
N THR A 9 -9.27 16.48 -23.39
CA THR A 9 -9.17 17.01 -24.76
C THR A 9 -9.70 16.06 -25.84
N SER A 10 -10.14 14.85 -25.47
CA SER A 10 -10.62 13.82 -26.40
C SER A 10 -12.12 13.94 -26.72
N GLN A 11 -12.61 13.04 -27.58
CA GLN A 11 -14.03 12.94 -27.95
C GLN A 11 -14.92 12.53 -26.76
N PRO A 12 -16.24 12.81 -26.82
CA PRO A 12 -17.16 12.45 -25.75
C PRO A 12 -17.13 10.98 -25.35
N GLU A 13 -16.93 10.04 -26.28
CA GLU A 13 -16.86 8.60 -25.93
C GLU A 13 -15.65 8.29 -25.04
N VAL A 14 -14.53 8.98 -25.23
CA VAL A 14 -13.32 8.81 -24.40
C VAL A 14 -13.53 9.37 -23.00
N ARG A 15 -14.25 10.50 -22.87
CA ARG A 15 -14.59 11.07 -21.56
C ARG A 15 -15.64 10.23 -20.82
N ALA A 16 -16.56 9.63 -21.55
CA ALA A 16 -17.57 8.73 -20.99
C ALA A 16 -17.01 7.40 -20.49
N ALA A 17 -15.83 6.99 -20.98
CA ALA A 17 -15.09 5.83 -20.50
C ALA A 17 -14.41 6.03 -19.13
N THR A 18 -14.54 7.22 -18.54
CA THR A 18 -14.07 7.52 -17.19
C THR A 18 -15.23 7.99 -16.33
N ASP A 19 -15.30 7.49 -15.09
CA ASP A 19 -16.35 7.83 -14.14
C ASP A 19 -15.91 8.92 -13.15
N TYR A 20 -16.79 9.24 -12.19
CA TYR A 20 -16.50 10.15 -11.08
C TYR A 20 -15.28 9.72 -10.23
N GLU A 21 -14.94 8.43 -10.21
CA GLU A 21 -13.80 7.92 -9.44
C GLU A 21 -12.48 8.21 -10.15
N TRP A 22 -12.51 8.38 -11.47
CA TRP A 22 -11.39 8.96 -12.22
C TRP A 22 -11.15 10.42 -11.86
N GLU A 23 -12.20 11.21 -11.65
CA GLU A 23 -12.07 12.58 -11.13
C GLU A 23 -11.51 12.58 -9.69
N ARG A 24 -11.92 11.62 -8.85
CA ARG A 24 -11.32 11.40 -7.53
C ARG A 24 -9.85 11.01 -7.57
N PHE A 25 -9.41 10.30 -8.60
CA PHE A 25 -7.99 10.02 -8.81
C PHE A 25 -7.15 11.31 -8.99
N PHE A 26 -7.75 12.45 -9.33
CA PHE A 26 -7.02 13.72 -9.31
C PHE A 26 -6.84 14.29 -7.91
N TYR A 27 -7.81 14.09 -7.02
CA TYR A 27 -7.71 14.43 -5.60
C TYR A 27 -6.74 13.50 -4.84
N PHE A 28 -6.25 12.45 -5.50
CA PHE A 28 -5.22 11.56 -4.99
C PHE A 28 -3.96 12.30 -4.52
N ASN A 29 -3.62 13.42 -5.15
CA ASN A 29 -2.45 14.21 -4.77
C ASN A 29 -2.52 14.69 -3.31
N GLU A 30 -3.67 15.19 -2.86
CA GLU A 30 -3.86 15.66 -1.48
C GLU A 30 -3.77 14.50 -0.47
N THR A 31 -4.35 13.35 -0.80
CA THR A 31 -4.25 12.15 0.06
C THR A 31 -2.83 11.61 0.14
N MET A 32 -2.03 11.75 -0.91
CA MET A 32 -0.63 11.34 -0.93
C MET A 32 0.27 12.25 -0.11
N GLU A 33 -0.02 13.56 -0.03
CA GLU A 33 0.70 14.48 0.86
C GLU A 33 0.55 14.06 2.33
N THR A 34 -0.64 13.61 2.72
CA THR A 34 -0.89 13.08 4.07
C THR A 34 -0.07 11.81 4.32
N PHE A 35 -0.09 10.87 3.37
CA PHE A 35 0.71 9.64 3.44
C PHE A 35 2.22 9.91 3.53
N PHE A 36 2.74 10.86 2.75
CA PHE A 36 4.15 11.25 2.81
C PHE A 36 4.52 11.88 4.15
N SER A 37 3.61 12.62 4.78
CA SER A 37 3.82 13.14 6.13
C SER A 37 3.93 12.00 7.14
N GLU A 38 3.04 11.00 7.10
CA GLU A 38 3.08 9.85 8.01
C GLU A 38 4.38 9.04 7.86
N ILE A 39 4.87 8.86 6.63
CA ILE A 39 6.14 8.14 6.39
C ILE A 39 7.34 8.93 6.92
N LYS A 40 7.30 10.26 6.87
CA LYS A 40 8.41 11.10 7.35
C LYS A 40 8.68 10.91 8.84
N ASP A 41 7.64 10.57 9.59
CA ASP A 41 7.72 10.32 11.03
C ASP A 41 8.21 8.90 11.36
N LEU A 42 8.40 8.02 10.36
CA LEU A 42 8.96 6.70 10.58
C LEU A 42 10.46 6.78 10.92
N PRO A 43 10.94 5.90 11.81
CA PRO A 43 12.36 5.82 12.10
C PRO A 43 13.14 5.42 10.84
N SER A 44 14.27 6.08 10.61
CA SER A 44 15.16 5.78 9.48
C SER A 44 15.86 4.43 9.63
N ASN A 45 15.98 3.93 10.86
CA ASN A 45 16.55 2.62 11.19
C ASN A 45 15.67 1.91 12.22
N PHE A 46 15.44 0.62 11.99
CA PHE A 46 14.74 -0.25 12.94
C PHE A 46 15.77 -0.95 13.82
N SER A 47 15.85 -0.55 15.09
CA SER A 47 16.73 -1.21 16.06
C SER A 47 16.11 -2.51 16.55
N ILE A 48 16.88 -3.59 16.53
CA ILE A 48 16.49 -4.88 17.08
C ILE A 48 17.30 -5.09 18.35
N GLU A 49 16.64 -4.99 19.50
CA GLU A 49 17.31 -5.08 20.81
C GLU A 49 17.87 -6.47 21.10
N LYS A 50 17.14 -7.52 20.69
CA LYS A 50 17.51 -8.93 20.87
C LYS A 50 17.34 -9.68 19.55
N GLN A 51 18.23 -10.64 19.29
CA GLN A 51 18.14 -11.49 18.09
C GLN A 51 17.04 -12.56 18.24
N ASN A 52 15.79 -12.14 18.40
CA ASN A 52 14.61 -13.00 18.49
C ASN A 52 13.43 -12.41 17.70
N LEU A 53 12.36 -13.20 17.53
CA LEU A 53 11.22 -12.80 16.71
C LEU A 53 10.36 -11.74 17.41
N GLU A 54 10.35 -11.72 18.74
CA GLU A 54 9.66 -10.69 19.53
C GLU A 54 10.24 -9.29 19.28
N SER A 55 11.54 -9.11 19.47
CA SER A 55 12.23 -7.83 19.24
C SER A 55 12.19 -7.43 17.77
N PHE A 56 12.23 -8.39 16.84
CA PHE A 56 12.02 -8.09 15.42
C PHE A 56 10.58 -7.60 15.15
N GLY A 57 9.57 -8.25 15.74
CA GLY A 57 8.17 -7.83 15.63
C GLY A 57 7.92 -6.44 16.21
N LEU A 58 8.51 -6.12 17.37
CA LEU A 58 8.44 -4.79 17.98
C LEU A 58 9.07 -3.72 17.09
N ALA A 59 10.24 -4.00 16.52
CA ALA A 59 10.90 -3.07 15.60
C ALA A 59 9.98 -2.76 14.40
N LEU A 60 9.35 -3.78 13.81
CA LEU A 60 8.45 -3.62 12.67
C LEU A 60 7.09 -3.00 13.01
N SER A 61 6.67 -2.96 14.28
CA SER A 61 5.35 -2.46 14.70
C SER A 61 5.10 -1.00 14.32
N HIS A 62 6.15 -0.18 14.14
CA HIS A 62 6.02 1.18 13.64
C HIS A 62 5.39 1.24 12.24
N LEU A 63 5.57 0.19 11.44
CA LEU A 63 4.99 0.07 10.09
C LEU A 63 3.51 -0.31 10.13
N ASP A 64 3.02 -0.90 11.23
CA ASP A 64 1.62 -1.27 11.40
C ASP A 64 0.71 -0.03 11.51
N ASN A 65 1.26 1.12 11.89
CA ASN A 65 0.50 2.37 12.03
C ASN A 65 0.48 3.25 10.77
N VAL A 66 1.15 2.84 9.70
CA VAL A 66 1.17 3.58 8.44
C VAL A 66 -0.18 3.39 7.73
N HIS A 67 -0.90 4.48 7.48
CA HIS A 67 -2.18 4.42 6.77
C HIS A 67 -1.97 4.73 5.30
N PHE A 68 -2.12 3.70 4.45
CA PHE A 68 -2.19 3.94 3.02
C PHE A 68 -3.55 4.53 2.65
N PRO A 69 -3.63 5.56 1.78
CA PRO A 69 -4.90 6.08 1.30
C PRO A 69 -5.79 4.96 0.72
N ASN A 70 -7.09 5.00 1.01
CA ASN A 70 -8.01 4.04 0.43
C ASN A 70 -8.30 4.40 -1.04
N ILE A 71 -7.54 3.80 -1.95
CA ILE A 71 -7.71 3.95 -3.39
C ILE A 71 -8.68 2.88 -3.91
N PRO A 72 -9.74 3.23 -4.66
CA PRO A 72 -10.64 2.27 -5.28
C PRO A 72 -10.01 1.63 -6.53
N PHE A 73 -8.99 0.78 -6.34
CA PHE A 73 -8.21 0.18 -7.43
C PHE A 73 -9.07 -0.59 -8.44
N HIS A 74 -10.15 -1.24 -8.01
CA HIS A 74 -11.04 -1.96 -8.93
C HIS A 74 -11.70 -1.03 -9.95
N ARG A 75 -12.17 0.15 -9.52
CA ARG A 75 -12.86 1.10 -10.42
C ARG A 75 -11.92 1.79 -11.39
N ILE A 76 -10.71 2.12 -10.91
CA ILE A 76 -9.67 2.71 -11.76
C ILE A 76 -9.22 1.67 -12.81
N ALA A 77 -9.13 0.39 -12.43
CA ALA A 77 -8.83 -0.69 -13.37
C ALA A 77 -9.93 -0.88 -14.42
N GLU A 78 -11.21 -0.83 -14.02
CA GLU A 78 -12.35 -0.86 -14.95
C GLU A 78 -12.30 0.32 -15.94
N SER A 79 -12.08 1.54 -15.45
CA SER A 79 -11.93 2.72 -16.32
C SER A 79 -10.76 2.59 -17.30
N LEU A 80 -9.65 1.97 -16.90
CA LEU A 80 -8.51 1.71 -17.79
C LEU A 80 -8.86 0.69 -18.89
N ILE A 81 -9.67 -0.32 -18.58
CA ILE A 81 -10.17 -1.30 -19.56
C ILE A 81 -11.09 -0.61 -20.58
N ASP A 82 -11.99 0.27 -20.12
CA ASP A 82 -12.89 1.01 -21.00
C ASP A 82 -12.10 1.97 -21.89
N LEU A 83 -11.15 2.71 -21.33
CA LEU A 83 -10.25 3.60 -22.07
C LEU A 83 -9.42 2.85 -23.13
N LYS A 84 -9.01 1.61 -22.86
CA LYS A 84 -8.31 0.74 -23.83
C LYS A 84 -9.13 0.40 -25.05
N SER A 85 -10.46 0.41 -24.93
CA SER A 85 -11.39 0.16 -26.04
C SER A 85 -11.63 1.40 -26.90
N THR A 86 -11.11 2.56 -26.50
CA THR A 86 -11.27 3.83 -27.22
C THR A 86 -10.12 4.13 -28.18
N VAL A 87 -10.25 5.22 -28.94
CA VAL A 87 -9.21 5.72 -29.87
C VAL A 87 -7.87 6.04 -29.18
N ILE A 88 -7.85 6.31 -27.87
CA ILE A 88 -6.63 6.58 -27.11
C ILE A 88 -6.05 5.33 -26.43
N GLY A 89 -6.69 4.17 -26.58
CA GLY A 89 -6.38 2.96 -25.82
C GLY A 89 -4.97 2.40 -26.00
N LYS A 90 -4.33 2.66 -27.15
CA LYS A 90 -2.94 2.26 -27.45
C LYS A 90 -1.91 3.36 -27.16
N SER A 91 -2.32 4.42 -26.49
CA SER A 91 -1.45 5.54 -26.22
C SER A 91 -0.43 5.22 -25.13
N ARG A 92 0.75 5.85 -25.20
CA ARG A 92 1.81 5.68 -24.19
C ARG A 92 1.33 6.08 -22.80
N GLU A 93 0.42 7.04 -22.72
CA GLU A 93 -0.16 7.54 -21.48
C GLU A 93 -1.01 6.47 -20.79
N ILE A 94 -1.75 5.64 -21.54
CA ILE A 94 -2.48 4.49 -20.97
C ILE A 94 -1.48 3.49 -20.39
N SER A 95 -0.51 3.02 -21.19
CA SER A 95 0.47 2.03 -20.71
C SER A 95 1.30 2.53 -19.52
N SER A 96 1.68 3.80 -19.51
CA SER A 96 2.43 4.39 -18.39
C SER A 96 1.62 4.47 -17.10
N VAL A 97 0.31 4.73 -17.19
CA VAL A 97 -0.57 4.75 -16.03
C VAL A 97 -0.78 3.35 -15.51
N GLU A 98 -0.98 2.34 -16.38
CA GLU A 98 -1.10 0.95 -15.95
C GLU A 98 0.12 0.46 -15.18
N GLU A 99 1.32 0.69 -15.71
CA GLU A 99 2.56 0.27 -15.04
C GLU A 99 2.72 0.95 -13.67
N SER A 100 2.38 2.23 -13.58
CA SER A 100 2.47 2.98 -12.32
C SER A 100 1.40 2.55 -11.32
N PHE A 101 0.22 2.22 -11.83
CA PHE A 101 -0.95 1.81 -11.05
C PHE A 101 -0.75 0.42 -10.43
N GLU A 102 -0.16 -0.52 -11.16
CA GLU A 102 0.20 -1.83 -10.59
C GLU A 102 1.20 -1.70 -9.44
N LYS A 103 2.25 -0.89 -9.61
CA LYS A 103 3.23 -0.63 -8.53
C LYS A 103 2.57 -0.02 -7.29
N LEU A 104 1.63 0.90 -7.49
CA LEU A 104 0.91 1.54 -6.40
C LEU A 104 -0.05 0.57 -5.69
N ARG A 105 -0.70 -0.32 -6.45
CA ARG A 105 -1.56 -1.39 -5.91
C ARG A 105 -0.75 -2.34 -5.04
N ASP A 106 0.39 -2.79 -5.54
CA ASP A 106 1.26 -3.71 -4.81
C ASP A 106 1.80 -3.05 -3.54
N LEU A 107 2.10 -1.74 -3.59
CA LEU A 107 2.43 -0.95 -2.40
C LEU A 107 1.27 -0.90 -1.40
N GLN A 108 0.04 -0.63 -1.83
CA GLN A 108 -1.12 -0.64 -0.94
C GLN A 108 -1.27 -2.01 -0.25
N TYR A 109 -1.15 -3.11 -0.99
CA TYR A 109 -1.18 -4.45 -0.42
C TYR A 109 -0.05 -4.70 0.60
N ALA A 110 1.16 -4.20 0.34
CA ALA A 110 2.28 -4.33 1.25
C ALA A 110 2.14 -3.45 2.50
N VAL A 111 1.50 -2.28 2.39
CA VAL A 111 1.25 -1.38 3.53
C VAL A 111 0.08 -1.88 4.36
N ILE A 112 -1.03 -2.30 3.75
CA ILE A 112 -2.19 -2.92 4.41
C ILE A 112 -1.89 -4.40 4.74
N ARG A 113 -0.64 -4.71 5.10
CA ARG A 113 -0.21 -6.02 5.59
C ARG A 113 -1.28 -6.57 6.52
N LYS A 114 -1.83 -7.75 6.16
CA LYS A 114 -2.99 -8.43 6.77
C LYS A 114 -3.33 -7.90 8.17
N GLU A 115 -4.16 -6.86 8.22
CA GLU A 115 -4.72 -6.28 9.46
C GLU A 115 -3.71 -5.85 10.55
N LYS A 116 -2.51 -5.37 10.21
CA LYS A 116 -1.56 -4.87 11.22
C LYS A 116 -1.13 -5.93 12.25
N VAL A 117 -1.26 -7.22 11.92
CA VAL A 117 -1.02 -8.33 12.87
C VAL A 117 0.37 -8.94 12.76
N LEU A 118 1.23 -8.47 11.84
CA LEU A 118 2.53 -9.11 11.60
C LEU A 118 3.40 -9.11 12.86
N SER A 119 3.52 -7.95 13.53
CA SER A 119 4.23 -7.81 14.80
C SER A 119 3.69 -8.80 15.85
N THR A 120 2.37 -8.85 16.02
CA THR A 120 1.69 -9.77 16.94
C THR A 120 1.93 -11.24 16.58
N LYS A 121 1.94 -11.59 15.29
CA LYS A 121 2.20 -12.97 14.84
C LYS A 121 3.64 -13.39 15.08
N LEU A 122 4.60 -12.47 14.91
CA LEU A 122 6.00 -12.71 15.21
C LEU A 122 6.20 -12.96 16.72
N GLN A 123 5.54 -12.19 17.58
CA GLN A 123 5.54 -12.42 19.03
C GLN A 123 4.93 -13.78 19.41
N GLN A 124 3.78 -14.14 18.82
CA GLN A 124 3.15 -15.45 19.03
C GLN A 124 4.06 -16.61 18.61
N ALA A 125 4.77 -16.46 17.49
CA ALA A 125 5.72 -17.45 17.01
C ALA A 125 6.95 -17.56 17.93
N ASP A 126 7.46 -16.43 18.45
CA ASP A 126 8.57 -16.43 19.41
C ASP A 126 8.21 -17.17 20.70
N LEU A 127 7.03 -16.88 21.26
CA LEU A 127 6.51 -17.53 22.46
C LEU A 127 6.36 -19.04 22.25
N PHE A 128 5.80 -19.45 21.11
CA PHE A 128 5.69 -20.85 20.73
C PHE A 128 7.07 -21.52 20.69
N TYR A 129 8.04 -20.89 20.01
CA TYR A 129 9.39 -21.42 19.89
C TYR A 129 10.04 -21.66 21.26
N HIS A 130 9.95 -20.68 22.17
CA HIS A 130 10.53 -20.80 23.51
C HIS A 130 9.83 -21.88 24.35
N CYS A 131 8.50 -21.93 24.30
CA CYS A 131 7.71 -22.90 25.06
C CYS A 131 7.97 -24.34 24.62
N TYR A 132 8.15 -24.59 23.32
CA TYR A 132 8.25 -25.94 22.77
C TYR A 132 9.67 -26.45 22.58
N PHE A 133 10.64 -25.58 22.24
CA PHE A 133 11.99 -26.02 21.88
C PHE A 133 13.07 -25.66 22.90
N VAL A 134 12.92 -24.55 23.64
CA VAL A 134 13.95 -24.07 24.58
C VAL A 134 13.64 -24.51 26.02
N GLY A 135 12.36 -24.63 26.37
CA GLY A 135 11.90 -24.98 27.71
C GLY A 135 11.85 -23.77 28.66
N LYS A 136 10.89 -23.78 29.60
CA LYS A 136 10.49 -22.67 30.49
C LYS A 136 11.60 -21.95 31.32
N LYS A 137 12.85 -22.38 31.31
CA LYS A 137 13.86 -21.94 32.29
C LYS A 137 14.47 -20.56 32.02
N GLU A 138 14.34 -19.99 30.82
CA GLU A 138 14.99 -18.69 30.50
C GLU A 138 14.04 -17.56 30.10
N TYR A 139 12.74 -17.80 29.94
CA TYR A 139 11.78 -16.74 29.58
C TYR A 139 11.26 -16.03 30.84
N GLN A 140 12.09 -15.17 31.44
CA GLN A 140 11.61 -14.18 32.40
C GLN A 140 11.03 -12.99 31.64
N SER A 141 9.73 -13.07 31.34
CA SER A 141 8.95 -11.91 30.94
C SER A 141 8.77 -11.02 32.18
N THR A 142 9.45 -9.87 32.22
CA THR A 142 9.04 -8.79 33.11
C THR A 142 7.78 -8.17 32.53
N TRP A 143 6.64 -8.54 33.12
CA TRP A 143 5.34 -7.90 32.92
C TRP A 143 5.36 -6.45 33.39
#